data_AF-A0A8C2TMX3-F1
#
_entry.id   AF-A0A8C2TMX3-F1
#
_cell.length_a   1.000
_cell.length_b   1.000
_cell.length_c   1.000
_cell.angle_alpha   90.00
_cell.angle_beta   90.00
_cell.angle_gamma   90.00
#
_symmetry.space_group_name_H-M   'P 1'
#
loop_
_entity.id
_entity.type
_entity.pdbx_description
1 polymer ?
#
loop_
_entity_poly.entity_id
_entity_poly.type
_entity_poly.pdbx_seq_one_letter_code
_entity_poly.pdbx_strand_id
1 'polypeptide(L)'
;AELSKYNTCNLAYQNFFWKGCMPGADGNLCKVCIGGTSATVMAVSDNFSFSSYTRCLVGNPSGRSFGDVAFLEHSNLLWNIENLESSGWAKGYTAADFELLCPDGTRAAVTEWAACNLGSIPPNTVMTRPVTKLTLPIDLLFKDATQSLVPATHMSYREILGEPFFQLAESVFNCTPAGKVKFFILN
;
A
#
# COMPACT_ATOMS: atom_id res chain seq x y z
N ALA A 1 23.72 11.64 -18.40
CA ALA A 1 23.40 10.24 -18.72
C ALA A 1 22.67 9.54 -17.57
N GLU A 2 23.01 9.80 -16.30
CA GLU A 2 22.29 9.21 -15.16
C GLU A 2 20.89 9.82 -14.94
N LEU A 3 20.70 11.12 -15.16
CA LEU A 3 19.40 11.81 -15.01
C LEU A 3 18.25 11.33 -15.94
N SER A 4 18.53 10.52 -16.99
CA SER A 4 17.51 10.04 -17.92
C SER A 4 16.85 8.71 -17.52
N LYS A 5 17.43 7.95 -16.56
CA LYS A 5 16.81 6.73 -16.00
C LYS A 5 15.87 7.00 -14.83
N TYR A 6 16.04 8.13 -14.14
CA TYR A 6 15.30 8.47 -12.92
C TYR A 6 13.93 9.12 -13.17
N ASN A 7 13.62 9.48 -14.42
CA ASN A 7 12.37 10.14 -14.79
C ASN A 7 11.34 9.15 -15.37
N THR A 8 11.54 7.84 -15.19
CA THR A 8 10.93 6.84 -16.09
C THR A 8 9.79 6.03 -15.45
N CYS A 9 9.84 5.64 -14.17
CA CYS A 9 8.79 4.74 -13.64
C CYS A 9 7.57 5.49 -13.07
N ASN A 10 7.72 6.66 -12.44
CA ASN A 10 6.56 7.53 -12.18
C ASN A 10 5.89 7.92 -13.52
N LEU A 11 6.68 8.23 -14.54
CA LEU A 11 6.17 8.46 -15.88
C LEU A 11 5.50 7.21 -16.48
N ALA A 12 6.03 6.00 -16.23
CA ALA A 12 5.41 4.75 -16.68
C ALA A 12 4.03 4.56 -16.04
N TYR A 13 3.89 4.78 -14.73
CA TYR A 13 2.59 4.73 -14.05
C TYR A 13 1.65 5.82 -14.54
N GLN A 14 2.13 7.05 -14.73
CA GLN A 14 1.36 8.16 -15.29
C GLN A 14 0.90 7.90 -16.74
N ASN A 15 1.68 7.17 -17.52
CA ASN A 15 1.34 6.79 -18.90
C ASN A 15 0.41 5.58 -18.96
N PHE A 16 0.51 4.67 -17.98
CA PHE A 16 -0.31 3.47 -17.92
C PHE A 16 -1.71 3.77 -17.38
N PHE A 17 -1.79 4.46 -16.25
CA PHE A 17 -3.08 4.83 -15.64
C PHE A 17 -3.48 6.23 -16.06
N TRP A 18 -4.65 6.35 -16.68
CA TRP A 18 -5.22 7.64 -17.10
C TRP A 18 -5.38 8.62 -15.93
N LYS A 19 -5.91 8.16 -14.79
CA LYS A 19 -6.06 8.88 -13.52
C LYS A 19 -5.95 7.88 -12.36
N GLY A 20 -5.47 8.33 -11.21
CA GLY A 20 -5.39 7.49 -10.01
C GLY A 20 -5.28 8.30 -8.73
N CYS A 21 -5.29 7.60 -7.60
CA CYS A 21 -4.94 8.14 -6.30
C CYS A 21 -3.76 7.36 -5.72
N MET A 22 -2.57 7.94 -5.87
CA MET A 22 -1.31 7.46 -5.30
C MET A 22 -0.76 8.55 -4.40
N PRO A 23 -0.89 8.42 -3.07
CA PRO A 23 -0.36 9.41 -2.13
C PRO A 23 1.13 9.66 -2.36
N GLY A 24 1.52 10.94 -2.42
CA GLY A 24 2.91 11.35 -2.69
C GLY A 24 3.31 11.34 -4.18
N ALA A 25 2.39 11.03 -5.10
CA ALA A 25 2.61 11.19 -6.54
C ALA A 25 2.02 12.51 -7.06
N ASP A 26 2.60 13.02 -8.16
CA ASP A 26 2.14 14.21 -8.86
C ASP A 26 1.37 13.87 -10.14
N GLY A 27 0.76 14.89 -10.76
CA GLY A 27 0.15 14.78 -12.08
C GLY A 27 -1.19 14.06 -12.08
N ASN A 28 -1.38 13.09 -12.98
CA ASN A 28 -2.65 12.37 -13.11
C ASN A 28 -2.90 11.32 -12.03
N LEU A 29 -1.85 10.89 -11.32
CA LEU A 29 -1.94 9.93 -10.22
C LEU A 29 -2.45 10.52 -8.89
N CYS A 30 -2.77 11.82 -8.84
CA CYS A 30 -3.40 12.46 -7.68
C CYS A 30 -4.82 12.99 -8.00
N LYS A 31 -5.31 12.81 -9.22
CA LYS A 31 -6.54 13.49 -9.72
C LYS A 31 -7.85 13.01 -9.08
N VAL A 32 -7.87 11.81 -8.50
CA VAL A 32 -9.08 11.20 -7.92
C VAL A 32 -8.94 10.94 -6.42
N CYS A 33 -7.89 11.47 -5.78
CA CYS A 33 -7.74 11.39 -4.33
C CYS A 33 -8.83 12.19 -3.61
N ILE A 34 -9.32 11.63 -2.50
CA ILE A 34 -10.30 12.26 -1.61
C ILE A 34 -9.52 13.04 -0.55
N GLY A 35 -9.66 14.37 -0.51
CA GLY A 35 -8.99 15.21 0.50
C GLY A 35 -8.53 16.60 0.03
N GLY A 36 -8.56 16.91 -1.27
CA GLY A 36 -8.26 18.24 -1.82
C GLY A 36 -7.18 18.27 -2.90
N THR A 37 -6.96 19.46 -3.49
CA THR A 37 -6.21 19.69 -4.76
C THR A 37 -4.75 20.11 -4.58
N SER A 38 -4.19 20.09 -3.37
CA SER A 38 -2.78 20.44 -3.15
C SER A 38 -1.94 19.18 -3.01
N ALA A 39 -0.74 19.17 -3.60
CA ALA A 39 0.28 18.11 -3.45
C ALA A 39 0.73 17.86 -1.99
N THR A 40 0.23 18.64 -1.04
CA THR A 40 0.38 18.49 0.41
C THR A 40 -0.79 17.79 1.09
N VAL A 41 -1.84 17.42 0.35
CA VAL A 41 -2.92 16.56 0.85
C VAL A 41 -2.38 15.15 0.92
N MET A 42 -1.77 14.90 2.07
CA MET A 42 -1.84 13.69 2.87
C MET A 42 -2.66 12.59 2.18
N ALA A 43 -1.98 11.49 1.89
CA ALA A 43 -2.37 10.21 2.46
C ALA A 43 -3.49 10.39 3.48
N VAL A 44 -4.73 10.07 3.11
CA VAL A 44 -5.82 9.72 4.04
C VAL A 44 -5.72 10.44 5.39
N SER A 45 -6.38 11.59 5.54
CA SER A 45 -6.61 12.29 6.82
C SER A 45 -6.40 11.41 8.06
N ASP A 46 -5.28 11.60 8.76
CA ASP A 46 -4.89 11.10 10.08
C ASP A 46 -5.12 9.62 10.47
N ASN A 47 -5.65 8.77 9.59
CA ASN A 47 -5.88 7.35 9.86
C ASN A 47 -5.78 6.58 8.55
N PHE A 48 -4.55 6.20 8.17
CA PHE A 48 -4.27 5.37 7.01
C PHE A 48 -4.70 3.92 7.27
N SER A 49 -5.99 3.72 7.50
CA SER A 49 -6.61 2.41 7.59
C SER A 49 -6.90 1.90 6.19
N PHE A 50 -6.86 0.57 6.06
CA PHE A 50 -7.27 -0.19 4.89
C PHE A 50 -8.59 0.31 4.26
N SER A 51 -9.51 0.79 5.10
CA SER A 51 -10.79 1.43 4.78
C SER A 51 -10.69 2.53 3.69
N SER A 52 -9.55 3.19 3.59
CA SER A 52 -9.40 4.38 2.73
C SER A 52 -9.08 4.05 1.27
N TYR A 53 -8.53 2.87 1.01
CA TYR A 53 -8.27 2.40 -0.35
C TYR A 53 -9.49 1.69 -0.95
N THR A 54 -10.22 0.90 -0.16
CA THR A 54 -11.53 0.35 -0.55
C THR A 54 -12.52 1.48 -0.87
N ARG A 55 -12.38 2.64 -0.22
CA ARG A 55 -13.15 3.85 -0.53
C ARG A 55 -12.85 4.44 -1.90
N CYS A 56 -11.66 4.23 -2.45
CA CYS A 56 -11.36 4.65 -3.82
C CYS A 56 -12.09 3.78 -4.85
N LEU A 57 -12.26 2.48 -4.57
CA LEU A 57 -13.02 1.55 -5.43
C LEU A 57 -14.53 1.81 -5.36
N VAL A 58 -15.07 1.76 -4.15
CA VAL A 58 -16.52 1.85 -3.89
C VAL A 58 -17.06 3.25 -4.18
N GLY A 59 -16.23 4.28 -4.00
CA GLY A 59 -16.63 5.66 -4.22
C GLY A 59 -17.19 6.35 -2.97
N ASN A 60 -17.93 7.44 -3.21
CA ASN A 60 -18.62 8.17 -2.14
C ASN A 60 -20.13 7.86 -2.12
N PRO A 61 -20.86 8.25 -1.04
CA PRO A 61 -22.31 8.08 -0.96
C PRO A 61 -23.11 8.80 -2.06
N SER A 62 -22.47 9.71 -2.82
CA SER A 62 -23.07 10.37 -3.99
C SER A 62 -22.93 9.53 -5.27
N GLY A 63 -22.41 8.30 -5.19
CA GLY A 63 -22.26 7.37 -6.31
C GLY A 63 -21.05 7.64 -7.21
N ARG A 64 -20.11 8.50 -6.78
CA ARG A 64 -18.89 8.77 -7.55
C ARG A 64 -17.83 7.74 -7.19
N SER A 65 -17.55 6.82 -8.11
CA SER A 65 -16.36 5.96 -8.03
C SER A 65 -15.10 6.77 -8.35
N PHE A 66 -13.99 6.42 -7.70
CA PHE A 66 -12.70 7.08 -7.87
C PHE A 66 -11.64 6.16 -8.47
N GLY A 67 -11.95 4.88 -8.73
CA GLY A 67 -11.01 3.96 -9.36
C GLY A 67 -11.63 2.61 -9.67
N ASP A 68 -11.11 1.98 -10.73
CA ASP A 68 -11.55 0.67 -11.20
C ASP A 68 -10.73 -0.47 -10.58
N VAL A 69 -9.51 -0.17 -10.11
CA VAL A 69 -8.56 -1.13 -9.55
C VAL A 69 -7.88 -0.52 -8.33
N ALA A 70 -7.67 -1.33 -7.28
CA ALA A 70 -6.88 -0.95 -6.12
C ALA A 70 -5.88 -2.05 -5.77
N PHE A 71 -4.70 -1.64 -5.35
CA PHE A 71 -3.65 -2.51 -4.85
C PHE A 71 -3.71 -2.53 -3.34
N LEU A 72 -4.04 -3.68 -2.76
CA LEU A 72 -4.31 -3.87 -1.35
C LEU A 72 -3.52 -5.06 -0.82
N GLU A 73 -3.11 -5.00 0.44
CA GLU A 73 -2.64 -6.17 1.17
C GLU A 73 -3.83 -7.10 1.47
N HIS A 74 -3.61 -8.42 1.43
CA HIS A 74 -4.70 -9.35 1.75
C HIS A 74 -5.11 -9.30 3.23
N SER A 75 -4.19 -8.88 4.13
CA SER A 75 -4.40 -8.78 5.56
C SER A 75 -5.60 -7.90 5.87
N ASN A 76 -6.63 -8.49 6.48
CA ASN A 76 -7.92 -7.88 6.80
C ASN A 76 -8.79 -7.46 5.58
N LEU A 77 -8.49 -7.85 4.34
CA LEU A 77 -9.31 -7.46 3.18
C LEU A 77 -10.76 -7.92 3.32
N LEU A 78 -10.98 -9.21 3.61
CA LEU A 78 -12.33 -9.76 3.82
C LEU A 78 -13.01 -9.10 5.02
N TRP A 79 -12.32 -9.02 6.15
CA TRP A 79 -12.87 -8.39 7.36
C TRP A 79 -13.29 -6.95 7.11
N ASN A 80 -12.46 -6.16 6.42
CA ASN A 80 -12.79 -4.78 6.11
C ASN A 80 -13.98 -4.66 5.15
N ILE A 81 -14.08 -5.55 4.16
CA ILE A 81 -15.24 -5.59 3.24
C ILE A 81 -16.53 -5.93 4.00
N GLU A 82 -16.50 -6.96 4.84
CA GLU A 82 -17.66 -7.37 5.64
C GLU A 82 -18.10 -6.27 6.62
N ASN A 83 -17.15 -5.47 7.13
CA ASN A 83 -17.44 -4.34 8.00
C ASN A 83 -17.79 -3.04 7.25
N LEU A 84 -17.79 -3.03 5.90
CA LEU A 84 -18.21 -1.86 5.12
C LEU A 84 -19.66 -1.44 5.42
N GLU A 85 -20.55 -2.39 5.73
CA GLU A 85 -21.94 -2.08 6.07
C GLU A 85 -22.04 -1.18 7.32
N SER A 86 -21.16 -1.41 8.31
CA SER A 86 -21.12 -0.63 9.56
C SER A 86 -20.59 0.80 9.37
N SER A 87 -19.87 1.05 8.26
CA SER A 87 -19.18 2.32 8.01
C SER A 87 -20.09 3.44 7.51
N GLY A 88 -21.32 3.11 7.09
CA GLY A 88 -22.32 4.06 6.60
C GLY A 88 -22.09 4.61 5.19
N TRP A 89 -20.87 4.56 4.65
CA TRP A 89 -20.55 5.08 3.31
C TRP A 89 -20.49 4.01 2.21
N ALA A 90 -20.38 2.74 2.57
CA ALA A 90 -20.32 1.59 1.66
C ALA A 90 -21.45 0.57 1.93
N LYS A 91 -22.62 1.06 2.36
CA LYS A 91 -23.77 0.21 2.67
C LYS A 91 -24.23 -0.56 1.43
N GLY A 92 -24.40 -1.88 1.56
CA GLY A 92 -24.88 -2.75 0.50
C GLY A 92 -23.79 -3.39 -0.37
N TYR A 93 -22.51 -3.12 -0.08
CA TYR A 93 -21.40 -3.86 -0.68
C TYR A 93 -21.04 -5.08 0.17
N THR A 94 -20.79 -6.19 -0.50
CA THR A 94 -20.41 -7.48 0.07
C THR A 94 -19.14 -7.99 -0.58
N ALA A 95 -18.54 -9.04 -0.02
CA ALA A 95 -17.35 -9.67 -0.63
C ALA A 95 -17.59 -10.19 -2.06
N ALA A 96 -18.84 -10.47 -2.43
CA ALA A 96 -19.21 -10.92 -3.78
C ALA A 96 -19.16 -9.78 -4.83
N ASP A 97 -19.15 -8.52 -4.41
CA ASP A 97 -19.06 -7.36 -5.29
C ASP A 97 -17.60 -7.03 -5.68
N PHE A 98 -16.64 -7.77 -5.15
CA PHE A 98 -15.22 -7.60 -5.40
C PHE A 98 -14.60 -8.88 -5.96
N GLU A 99 -13.65 -8.69 -6.89
CA GLU A 99 -12.88 -9.78 -7.49
C GLU A 99 -11.39 -9.45 -7.40
N LEU A 100 -10.57 -10.49 -7.29
CA LEU A 100 -9.12 -10.39 -7.42
C LEU A 100 -8.74 -10.46 -8.90
N LEU A 101 -7.74 -9.69 -9.30
CA LEU A 101 -7.11 -9.78 -10.61
C LEU A 101 -5.85 -10.63 -10.51
N CYS A 102 -5.84 -11.76 -11.19
CA CYS A 102 -4.74 -12.72 -11.12
C CYS A 102 -3.65 -12.39 -12.16
N PRO A 103 -2.37 -12.72 -11.91
CA PRO A 103 -1.28 -12.45 -12.84
C PRO A 103 -1.42 -13.13 -14.21
N ASP A 104 -2.19 -14.23 -14.29
CA ASP A 104 -2.49 -14.95 -15.52
C ASP A 104 -3.63 -14.30 -16.36
N GLY A 105 -4.16 -13.17 -15.90
CA GLY A 105 -5.26 -12.45 -16.53
C GLY A 105 -6.66 -12.95 -16.15
N THR A 106 -6.75 -14.00 -15.33
CA THR A 106 -8.04 -14.48 -14.80
C THR A 106 -8.51 -13.64 -13.62
N ARG A 107 -9.73 -13.92 -13.16
CA ARG A 107 -10.32 -13.33 -11.95
C ARG A 107 -10.70 -14.41 -10.97
N ALA A 108 -10.58 -14.10 -9.69
CA ALA A 108 -10.92 -15.02 -8.61
C ALA A 108 -11.70 -14.31 -7.50
N ALA A 109 -12.43 -15.08 -6.70
CA ALA A 109 -13.09 -14.55 -5.51
C ALA A 109 -12.05 -14.04 -4.50
N VAL A 110 -12.44 -13.06 -3.67
CA VAL A 110 -11.55 -12.46 -2.65
C VAL A 110 -11.00 -13.51 -1.65
N THR A 111 -11.73 -14.59 -1.44
CA THR A 111 -11.31 -15.72 -0.59
C THR A 111 -10.16 -16.54 -1.16
N GLU A 112 -9.95 -16.50 -2.49
CA GLU A 112 -8.94 -17.28 -3.21
C GLU A 112 -7.58 -16.57 -3.33
N TRP A 113 -7.33 -15.55 -2.48
CA TRP A 113 -6.11 -14.73 -2.50
C TRP A 113 -4.82 -15.56 -2.40
N ALA A 114 -4.86 -16.72 -1.74
CA ALA A 114 -3.70 -17.59 -1.59
C ALA A 114 -3.22 -18.14 -2.94
N ALA A 115 -4.14 -18.45 -3.85
CA ALA A 115 -3.85 -18.90 -5.21
C ALA A 115 -3.75 -17.74 -6.21
N CYS A 116 -4.42 -16.61 -5.94
CA CYS A 116 -4.46 -15.43 -6.81
C CYS A 116 -3.97 -14.18 -6.07
N ASN A 117 -2.66 -13.91 -6.16
CA ASN A 117 -2.03 -12.70 -5.63
C ASN A 117 -0.86 -12.24 -6.51
N LEU A 118 -0.44 -10.98 -6.33
CA LEU A 118 0.68 -10.38 -7.06
C LEU A 118 2.06 -10.74 -6.47
N GLY A 119 2.08 -11.34 -5.27
CA GLY A 119 3.30 -11.72 -4.57
C GLY A 119 3.19 -11.56 -3.06
N SER A 120 4.16 -12.16 -2.37
CA SER A 120 4.30 -12.03 -0.91
C SER A 120 5.06 -10.76 -0.55
N ILE A 121 4.63 -10.10 0.52
CA ILE A 121 5.34 -8.96 1.11
C ILE A 121 5.81 -9.33 2.52
N PRO A 122 6.96 -8.82 2.99
CA PRO A 122 7.42 -9.05 4.36
C PRO A 122 6.53 -8.30 5.36
N PRO A 123 6.42 -8.78 6.61
CA PRO A 123 5.64 -8.11 7.64
C PRO A 123 6.25 -6.76 8.01
N ASN A 124 5.41 -5.86 8.50
CA ASN A 124 5.88 -4.59 9.06
C ASN A 124 6.85 -4.85 10.22
N THR A 125 8.05 -4.28 10.14
CA THR A 125 9.11 -4.52 11.11
C THR A 125 9.57 -3.20 11.74
N VAL A 126 9.67 -3.18 13.07
CA VAL A 126 10.25 -2.03 13.78
C VAL A 126 11.76 -2.08 13.66
N MET A 127 12.33 -1.07 13.02
CA MET A 127 13.77 -0.92 12.88
C MET A 127 14.30 0.08 13.90
N THR A 128 15.39 -0.28 14.59
CA THR A 128 16.09 0.64 15.51
C THR A 128 17.57 0.64 15.26
N ARG A 129 18.26 1.65 15.83
CA ARG A 129 19.71 1.63 15.87
C ARG A 129 20.19 0.45 16.72
N PRO A 130 21.33 -0.18 16.39
CA PRO A 130 21.83 -1.37 17.08
C PRO A 130 22.05 -1.21 18.59
N VAL A 131 22.15 0.02 19.10
CA VAL A 131 22.58 0.33 20.47
C VAL A 131 21.43 0.74 21.40
N THR A 132 20.18 0.69 20.93
CA THR A 132 19.02 1.19 21.69
C THR A 132 18.15 0.04 22.19
N LYS A 133 17.98 -0.08 23.51
CA LYS A 133 16.90 -0.91 24.09
C LYS A 133 15.57 -0.22 23.78
N LEU A 134 14.65 -0.90 23.09
CA LEU A 134 13.31 -0.36 22.86
C LEU A 134 12.47 -0.44 24.13
N THR A 135 11.97 0.71 24.55
CA THR A 135 10.73 0.82 25.32
C THR A 135 9.76 1.59 24.43
N LEU A 136 8.79 0.90 23.81
CA LEU A 136 7.80 1.53 22.94
C LEU A 136 6.51 1.79 23.73
N PRO A 137 6.00 3.04 23.75
CA PRO A 137 4.59 3.28 24.06
C PRO A 137 3.74 2.78 22.88
N ILE A 138 2.85 1.84 23.15
CA ILE A 138 2.02 1.15 22.16
C ILE A 138 0.62 1.73 22.30
N ASP A 139 0.13 2.46 21.30
CA ASP A 139 -1.32 2.66 21.11
C ASP A 139 -1.69 3.19 19.70
N LEU A 140 -0.75 3.73 18.90
CA LEU A 140 -1.05 4.22 17.54
C LEU A 140 0.01 3.92 16.47
N LEU A 141 0.95 3.01 16.74
CA LEU A 141 2.09 2.75 15.85
C LEU A 141 1.94 1.49 14.98
N PHE A 142 1.03 0.58 15.33
CA PHE A 142 0.93 -0.73 14.70
C PHE A 142 -0.37 -0.89 13.93
N LYS A 143 -0.36 -1.76 12.90
CA LYS A 143 -1.57 -2.13 12.18
C LYS A 143 -2.57 -2.76 13.15
N ASP A 144 -3.87 -2.51 12.97
CA ASP A 144 -4.93 -3.14 13.76
C ASP A 144 -4.88 -4.68 13.70
N ALA A 145 -4.33 -5.24 12.62
CA ALA A 145 -4.10 -6.68 12.44
C ALA A 145 -2.95 -7.26 13.30
N THR A 146 -2.22 -6.42 14.05
CA THR A 146 -1.00 -6.83 14.74
C THR A 146 -1.37 -7.64 15.98
N GLN A 147 -1.14 -8.95 15.94
CA GLN A 147 -1.43 -9.86 17.06
C GLN A 147 -0.30 -9.87 18.09
N SER A 148 0.95 -9.78 17.63
CA SER A 148 2.13 -9.82 18.51
C SER A 148 3.36 -9.24 17.81
N LEU A 149 4.34 -8.82 18.60
CA LEU A 149 5.67 -8.46 18.12
C LEU A 149 6.61 -9.65 18.31
N VAL A 150 7.16 -10.17 17.22
CA VAL A 150 8.17 -11.24 17.26
C VAL A 150 9.56 -10.60 17.28
N PRO A 151 10.42 -10.91 18.27
CA PRO A 151 11.78 -10.38 18.31
C PRO A 151 12.60 -10.83 17.09
N ALA A 152 13.10 -9.88 16.31
CA ALA A 152 14.07 -10.09 15.25
C ALA A 152 15.44 -9.57 15.71
N THR A 153 16.12 -10.33 16.59
CA THR A 153 17.46 -9.92 17.08
C THR A 153 18.53 -10.32 16.06
N HIS A 154 19.53 -9.44 15.88
CA HIS A 154 20.69 -9.65 15.00
C HIS A 154 20.41 -9.88 13.51
N MET A 155 19.18 -9.67 13.03
CA MET A 155 18.89 -9.75 11.61
C MET A 155 19.19 -8.41 10.92
N SER A 156 19.89 -8.49 9.79
CA SER A 156 20.02 -7.38 8.86
C SER A 156 18.70 -7.10 8.17
N TYR A 157 18.53 -5.88 7.67
CA TYR A 157 17.32 -5.50 6.92
C TYR A 157 17.07 -6.42 5.71
N ARG A 158 18.14 -6.90 5.06
CA ARG A 158 18.05 -7.80 3.90
C ARG A 158 17.56 -9.19 4.30
N GLU A 159 17.97 -9.70 5.45
CA GLU A 159 17.46 -10.96 6.00
C GLU A 159 15.99 -10.85 6.42
N ILE A 160 15.58 -9.69 6.96
CA ILE A 160 14.19 -9.43 7.34
C ILE A 160 13.28 -9.36 6.11
N LEU A 161 13.70 -8.66 5.06
CA LEU A 161 12.90 -8.51 3.83
C LEU A 161 12.91 -9.78 2.98
N GLY A 162 13.99 -10.56 3.05
CA GLY A 162 14.23 -11.69 2.15
C GLY A 162 14.71 -11.23 0.76
N GLU A 163 15.50 -12.07 0.12
CA GLU A 163 16.14 -11.74 -1.16
C GLU A 163 15.15 -11.44 -2.30
N PRO A 164 14.05 -12.20 -2.50
CA PRO A 164 13.13 -11.96 -3.60
C PRO A 164 12.46 -10.58 -3.52
N PHE A 165 12.03 -10.18 -2.31
CA PHE A 165 11.41 -8.88 -2.10
C PHE A 165 12.44 -7.76 -2.18
N PHE A 166 13.65 -7.98 -1.66
CA PHE A 166 14.72 -6.98 -1.73
C PHE A 166 15.08 -6.61 -3.17
N GLN A 167 15.23 -7.59 -4.06
CA GLN A 167 15.51 -7.36 -5.48
C GLN A 167 14.37 -6.62 -6.18
N LEU A 168 13.11 -6.98 -5.88
CA LEU A 168 11.94 -6.28 -6.40
C LEU A 168 11.94 -4.82 -5.94
N ALA A 169 12.16 -4.58 -4.65
CA ALA A 169 12.20 -3.26 -4.06
C ALA A 169 13.32 -2.40 -4.68
N GLU A 170 14.53 -2.95 -4.82
CA GLU A 170 15.66 -2.25 -5.45
C GLU A 170 15.37 -1.87 -6.91
N SER A 171 14.70 -2.75 -7.67
CA SER A 171 14.28 -2.46 -9.05
C SER A 171 13.34 -1.25 -9.12
N VAL A 172 12.43 -1.11 -8.14
CA VAL A 172 11.50 0.02 -8.03
C VAL A 172 12.23 1.27 -7.55
N PHE A 173 13.11 1.17 -6.55
CA PHE A 173 13.82 2.33 -6.01
C PHE A 173 14.83 2.94 -6.97
N ASN A 174 15.44 2.12 -7.83
CA ASN A 174 16.25 2.62 -8.94
C ASN A 174 15.45 3.53 -9.90
N CYS A 175 14.12 3.48 -9.84
CA CYS A 175 13.26 4.34 -10.64
C CYS A 175 12.69 5.58 -9.94
N THR A 176 12.74 5.67 -8.60
CA THR A 176 11.96 6.69 -7.86
C THR A 176 12.91 7.77 -7.33
N PRO A 177 12.68 9.07 -7.62
CA PRO A 177 13.48 10.17 -7.09
C PRO A 177 13.06 10.48 -5.64
N ALA A 178 13.02 9.48 -4.77
CA ALA A 178 12.79 9.76 -3.37
C ALA A 178 14.11 10.24 -2.77
N GLY A 179 14.24 11.56 -2.57
CA GLY A 179 15.39 12.18 -1.88
C GLY A 179 15.62 11.67 -0.45
N LYS A 180 14.79 10.74 0.04
CA LYS A 180 14.90 10.02 1.32
C LYS A 180 14.81 8.50 1.21
N VAL A 181 14.63 7.92 0.01
CA VAL A 181 14.73 6.47 -0.21
C VAL A 181 16.01 6.15 -0.96
N LYS A 182 17.12 6.66 -0.45
CA LYS A 182 18.18 5.71 -0.12
C LYS A 182 17.63 4.95 1.06
N PHE A 183 17.49 3.63 0.99
CA PHE A 183 17.70 2.85 2.21
C PHE A 183 19.01 3.41 2.76
N PHE A 184 18.94 4.16 3.86
CA PHE A 184 20.14 4.64 4.52
C PHE A 184 20.80 3.37 5.06
N ILE A 185 21.51 2.67 4.17
CA ILE A 185 22.51 1.66 4.49
C ILE A 185 23.55 2.50 5.22
N LEU A 186 23.36 2.63 6.53
CA LEU A 186 24.40 3.09 7.41
C LEU A 186 25.45 1.97 7.39
N ASN A 187 26.47 2.15 6.55
CA ASN A 187 27.73 1.44 6.72
C ASN A 187 28.38 1.84 8.04
#